data_AF-A0A7W4HKJ1-F1
#
_entry.id   AF-A0A7W4HKJ1-F1
#
_cell.length_a   1.000
_cell.length_b   1.000
_cell.length_c   1.000
_cell.angle_alpha   90.00
_cell.angle_beta   90.00
_cell.angle_gamma   90.00
#
_symmetry.space_group_name_H-M   'P 1'
#
loop_
_entity.id
_entity.type
_entity.pdbx_description
1 polymer ?
#
loop_
_entity_poly.entity_id
_entity_poly.type
_entity_poly.pdbx_seq_one_letter_code
_entity_poly.pdbx_strand_id
1 'polypeptide(L)'
;MYSRATPFQKADKIAGTHQKIDRAARLVLREIISKNPKFSKIHFPKIDEILIFEGNGGPDGIKTKSPGRDEPWHFVEPYGDLTPIQNYVENHLFNISKALNEGNFVRASFEAGWMAHAITDALTPAHQFPMTDKIIEISGKKPEERDKLIKKMFLSGENWRERILKNWEYIGPKGVMSSHMLYEMGVATMITSIAAKKIMQTPTDEEILRVLNGDFMDLFEEKIKWVADQKYYERYLKKGWTTILARETKYELLPEISKIVALGWFEGIRRAFYSDFEISKIENKEKK
;
A
#
# COMPACT_ATOMS: atom_id res chain seq x y z
N MET A 1 -16.65 -7.76 10.32
CA MET A 1 -17.59 -6.67 9.98
C MET A 1 -16.93 -5.78 8.93
N TYR A 2 -17.54 -5.61 7.76
CA TYR A 2 -17.06 -4.64 6.77
C TYR A 2 -17.35 -3.22 7.28
N SER A 3 -16.38 -2.31 7.20
CA SER A 3 -16.56 -0.91 7.66
C SER A 3 -17.55 -0.10 6.79
N ARG A 4 -18.01 -0.70 5.68
CA ARG A 4 -19.11 -0.28 4.81
C ARG A 4 -20.03 -1.49 4.55
N ALA A 5 -21.29 -1.42 4.96
CA ALA A 5 -22.22 -2.55 4.94
C ALA A 5 -23.22 -2.54 3.76
N THR A 6 -23.02 -1.74 2.71
CA THR A 6 -23.98 -1.68 1.58
C THR A 6 -23.30 -1.63 0.22
N PRO A 7 -23.61 -2.54 -0.72
CA PRO A 7 -23.03 -2.61 -2.07
C PRO A 7 -23.36 -1.41 -2.99
N PHE A 8 -24.19 -0.46 -2.54
CA PHE A 8 -24.83 0.55 -3.42
C PHE A 8 -24.38 2.00 -3.17
N GLN A 9 -23.39 2.23 -2.31
CA GLN A 9 -22.85 3.58 -2.09
C GLN A 9 -21.65 3.83 -3.01
N LYS A 10 -21.72 4.90 -3.83
CA LYS A 10 -20.65 5.29 -4.76
C LYS A 10 -19.34 5.53 -3.99
N ALA A 11 -18.24 4.99 -4.52
CA ALA A 11 -16.89 5.28 -4.00
C ALA A 11 -16.65 6.79 -3.94
N ASP A 12 -15.96 7.25 -2.89
CA ASP A 12 -15.65 8.67 -2.70
C ASP A 12 -14.89 9.19 -3.92
N LYS A 13 -15.43 10.22 -4.56
CA LYS A 13 -14.93 10.78 -5.84
C LYS A 13 -13.65 11.59 -5.70
N ILE A 14 -13.12 11.74 -4.49
CA ILE A 14 -11.87 12.48 -4.26
C ILE A 14 -10.71 11.55 -4.60
N ALA A 15 -9.93 11.92 -5.61
CA ALA A 15 -8.83 11.13 -6.15
C ALA A 15 -7.65 11.08 -5.18
N GLY A 16 -7.71 10.16 -4.20
CA GLY A 16 -6.54 9.79 -3.42
C GLY A 16 -5.53 8.99 -4.25
N THR A 17 -4.29 8.95 -3.76
CA THR A 17 -3.16 8.33 -4.45
C THR A 17 -3.37 6.85 -4.72
N HIS A 18 -3.83 6.13 -3.71
CA HIS A 18 -4.17 4.71 -3.80
C HIS A 18 -5.18 4.45 -4.92
N GLN A 19 -6.29 5.19 -4.96
CA GLN A 19 -7.30 4.96 -5.99
C GLN A 19 -6.79 5.28 -7.40
N LYS A 20 -5.78 6.14 -7.57
CA LYS A 20 -5.16 6.38 -8.88
C LYS A 20 -4.25 5.21 -9.28
N ILE A 21 -3.45 4.72 -8.33
CA ILE A 21 -2.58 3.55 -8.51
C ILE A 21 -3.41 2.33 -8.87
N ASP A 22 -4.50 2.04 -8.15
CA ASP A 22 -5.39 0.91 -8.43
C ASP A 22 -6.00 0.96 -9.83
N ARG A 23 -6.42 2.16 -10.26
CA ARG A 23 -6.94 2.36 -11.63
C ARG A 23 -5.89 2.03 -12.67
N ALA A 24 -4.63 2.42 -12.44
CA ALA A 24 -3.54 2.10 -13.34
C ALA A 24 -3.20 0.61 -13.30
N ALA A 25 -3.07 0.03 -12.11
CA ALA A 25 -2.87 -1.40 -11.90
C ALA A 25 -3.95 -2.24 -12.61
N ARG A 26 -5.21 -1.80 -12.61
CA ARG A 26 -6.29 -2.55 -13.28
C ARG A 26 -6.18 -2.52 -14.79
N LEU A 27 -5.64 -1.43 -15.36
CA LEU A 27 -5.32 -1.33 -16.78
C LEU A 27 -4.14 -2.25 -17.13
N VAL A 28 -3.10 -2.28 -16.29
CA VAL A 28 -1.95 -3.18 -16.43
C VAL A 28 -2.41 -4.65 -16.38
N LEU A 29 -3.21 -5.01 -15.38
CA LEU A 29 -3.76 -6.37 -15.23
C LEU A 29 -4.55 -6.80 -16.48
N ARG A 30 -5.32 -5.89 -17.07
CA ARG A 30 -6.04 -6.17 -18.32
C ARG A 30 -5.07 -6.50 -19.46
N GLU A 31 -3.94 -5.80 -19.57
CA GLU A 31 -2.92 -6.11 -20.57
C GLU A 31 -2.27 -7.48 -20.32
N ILE A 32 -1.91 -7.79 -19.07
CA ILE A 32 -1.37 -9.10 -18.68
C ILE A 32 -2.33 -10.22 -19.09
N ILE A 33 -3.62 -10.11 -18.73
CA ILE A 33 -4.63 -11.12 -19.05
C ILE A 33 -4.85 -11.22 -20.57
N SER A 34 -4.84 -10.11 -21.30
CA SER A 34 -5.03 -10.14 -22.75
C SER A 34 -3.91 -10.89 -23.48
N LYS A 35 -2.69 -10.84 -22.96
CA LYS A 35 -1.54 -11.60 -23.47
C LYS A 35 -1.50 -13.05 -22.97
N ASN A 36 -2.23 -13.36 -21.91
CA ASN A 36 -2.27 -14.68 -21.28
C ASN A 36 -3.72 -15.22 -21.24
N PRO A 37 -4.31 -15.57 -22.40
CA PRO A 37 -5.75 -15.82 -22.53
C PRO A 37 -6.25 -16.98 -21.67
N LYS A 38 -5.39 -17.90 -21.24
CA LYS A 38 -5.77 -18.96 -20.30
C LYS A 38 -6.40 -18.42 -19.00
N PHE A 39 -5.94 -17.27 -18.51
CA PHE A 39 -6.45 -16.64 -17.29
C PHE A 39 -7.70 -15.78 -17.53
N SER A 40 -8.08 -15.53 -18.78
CA SER A 40 -9.29 -14.75 -19.10
C SER A 40 -10.59 -15.42 -18.63
N LYS A 41 -10.54 -16.71 -18.30
CA LYS A 41 -11.66 -17.48 -17.75
C LYS A 41 -12.01 -17.09 -16.31
N ILE A 42 -11.06 -16.51 -15.57
CA ILE A 42 -11.29 -16.06 -14.20
C ILE A 42 -11.80 -14.63 -14.24
N HIS A 43 -13.02 -14.43 -13.76
CA HIS A 43 -13.57 -13.11 -13.59
C HIS A 43 -12.89 -12.40 -12.42
N PHE A 44 -12.09 -11.37 -12.70
CA PHE A 44 -11.51 -10.51 -11.69
C PHE A 44 -12.35 -9.23 -11.52
N PRO A 45 -12.57 -8.75 -10.28
CA PRO A 45 -13.36 -7.55 -10.02
C PRO A 45 -12.99 -6.34 -10.89
N LYS A 46 -14.00 -5.54 -11.22
CA LYS A 46 -13.83 -4.25 -11.87
C LYS A 46 -13.25 -3.25 -10.89
N ILE A 47 -12.61 -2.23 -11.44
CA ILE A 47 -11.99 -1.18 -10.62
C ILE A 47 -12.99 -0.51 -9.67
N ASP A 48 -14.20 -0.21 -10.15
CA ASP A 48 -15.21 0.46 -9.32
C ASP A 48 -15.69 -0.40 -8.15
N GLU A 49 -15.57 -1.73 -8.24
CA GLU A 49 -15.90 -2.66 -7.16
C GLU A 49 -14.78 -2.74 -6.12
N ILE A 50 -13.52 -2.69 -6.57
CA ILE A 50 -12.33 -2.66 -5.69
C ILE A 50 -12.29 -1.35 -4.89
N LEU A 51 -12.49 -0.22 -5.56
CA LEU A 51 -12.35 1.12 -4.95
C LEU A 51 -13.37 1.43 -3.84
N ILE A 52 -14.43 0.63 -3.67
CA ILE A 52 -15.36 0.75 -2.54
C ILE A 52 -14.65 0.46 -1.21
N PHE A 53 -13.63 -0.40 -1.25
CA PHE A 53 -12.81 -0.84 -0.13
C PHE A 53 -11.52 -0.04 0.04
N GLU A 54 -11.40 1.11 -0.64
CA GLU A 54 -10.32 2.08 -0.45
C GLU A 54 -10.80 3.35 0.29
N GLY A 55 -9.85 4.15 0.76
CA GLY A 55 -10.13 5.39 1.50
C GLY A 55 -11.03 5.15 2.72
N ASN A 56 -12.16 5.85 2.81
CA ASN A 56 -13.09 5.74 3.95
C ASN A 56 -13.72 4.35 4.15
N GLY A 57 -13.77 3.53 3.09
CA GLY A 57 -14.23 2.14 3.15
C GLY A 57 -13.11 1.14 3.38
N GLY A 58 -11.87 1.62 3.40
CA GLY A 58 -10.66 0.82 3.44
C GLY A 58 -9.81 1.03 4.68
N PRO A 59 -8.53 0.62 4.60
CA PRO A 59 -7.55 0.70 5.68
C PRO A 59 -7.44 2.11 6.31
N ASP A 60 -7.33 3.17 5.49
CA ASP A 60 -7.27 4.56 5.96
C ASP A 60 -8.54 5.04 6.69
N GLY A 61 -9.70 4.50 6.29
CA GLY A 61 -10.96 4.74 6.98
C GLY A 61 -10.99 4.17 8.39
N ILE A 62 -10.21 3.13 8.69
CA ILE A 62 -10.14 2.55 10.04
C ILE A 62 -9.28 3.43 10.95
N LYS A 63 -8.19 4.01 10.45
CA LYS A 63 -7.35 4.96 11.23
C LYS A 63 -8.13 6.14 11.80
N THR A 64 -9.09 6.64 11.02
CA THR A 64 -9.97 7.74 11.44
C THR A 64 -11.08 7.28 12.38
N LYS A 65 -11.55 6.04 12.24
CA LYS A 65 -12.66 5.47 13.02
C LYS A 65 -12.21 4.83 14.35
N SER A 66 -10.99 4.29 14.43
CA SER A 66 -10.43 3.57 15.58
C SER A 66 -8.94 3.89 15.81
N PRO A 67 -8.56 5.11 16.24
CA PRO A 67 -7.16 5.45 16.47
C PRO A 67 -6.48 4.51 17.48
N GLY A 68 -5.36 3.90 17.09
CA GLY A 68 -4.55 3.01 17.92
C GLY A 68 -5.14 1.61 18.17
N ARG A 69 -6.21 1.22 17.46
CA ARG A 69 -6.79 -0.14 17.48
C ARG A 69 -7.02 -0.62 16.05
N ASP A 70 -6.47 -1.78 15.72
CA ASP A 70 -6.60 -2.40 14.39
C ASP A 70 -6.14 -1.47 13.23
N GLU A 71 -5.20 -0.57 13.52
CA GLU A 71 -4.57 0.25 12.48
C GLU A 71 -3.76 -0.66 11.56
N PRO A 72 -3.97 -0.60 10.23
CA PRO A 72 -3.21 -1.39 9.29
C PRO A 72 -1.71 -1.11 9.44
N TRP A 73 -0.89 -2.05 9.03
CA TRP A 73 0.56 -1.94 9.15
C TRP A 73 1.09 -0.98 8.07
N HIS A 74 1.68 0.16 8.45
CA HIS A 74 2.06 1.22 7.50
C HIS A 74 3.55 1.38 7.24
N PHE A 75 4.45 0.91 8.11
CA PHE A 75 5.88 1.17 7.96
C PHE A 75 6.65 -0.12 7.70
N VAL A 76 7.45 -0.14 6.63
CA VAL A 76 8.34 -1.25 6.29
C VAL A 76 9.78 -0.85 6.61
N GLU A 77 10.57 -1.71 7.24
CA GLU A 77 12.03 -1.59 7.26
C GLU A 77 12.62 -2.38 6.08
N PRO A 78 13.13 -1.75 5.01
CA PRO A 78 13.46 -2.44 3.75
C PRO A 78 14.55 -3.52 3.85
N TYR A 79 15.44 -3.38 4.83
CA TYR A 79 16.54 -4.31 5.10
C TYR A 79 16.40 -5.02 6.46
N GLY A 80 15.22 -4.90 7.08
CA GLY A 80 14.87 -5.55 8.34
C GLY A 80 14.05 -6.82 8.13
N ASP A 81 13.23 -7.16 9.14
CA ASP A 81 12.31 -8.29 9.03
C ASP A 81 11.07 -7.92 8.19
N LEU A 82 10.98 -8.50 7.00
CA LEU A 82 9.84 -8.32 6.09
C LEU A 82 8.71 -9.33 6.33
N THR A 83 8.87 -10.28 7.24
CA THR A 83 7.86 -11.30 7.56
C THR A 83 6.47 -10.72 7.84
N PRO A 84 6.30 -9.60 8.58
CA PRO A 84 4.98 -9.04 8.85
C PRO A 84 4.23 -8.60 7.58
N ILE A 85 4.88 -7.82 6.70
CA ILE A 85 4.24 -7.36 5.45
C ILE A 85 4.06 -8.52 4.47
N GLN A 86 5.01 -9.46 4.44
CA GLN A 86 4.90 -10.64 3.59
C GLN A 86 3.70 -11.49 3.98
N ASN A 87 3.52 -11.80 5.28
CA ASN A 87 2.36 -12.53 5.77
C ASN A 87 1.06 -11.79 5.51
N TYR A 88 1.04 -10.46 5.62
CA TYR A 88 -0.14 -9.67 5.35
C TYR A 88 -0.59 -9.79 3.89
N VAL A 89 0.34 -9.60 2.95
CA VAL A 89 0.08 -9.74 1.51
C VAL A 89 -0.28 -11.18 1.14
N GLU A 90 0.43 -12.18 1.69
CA GLU A 90 0.18 -13.60 1.46
C GLU A 90 -1.23 -14.02 1.92
N ASN A 91 -1.69 -13.52 3.08
CA ASN A 91 -3.06 -13.76 3.54
C ASN A 91 -4.10 -13.20 2.57
N HIS A 92 -3.89 -12.00 2.02
CA HIS A 92 -4.77 -11.43 1.02
C HIS A 92 -4.72 -12.22 -0.30
N LEU A 93 -3.55 -12.70 -0.73
CA LEU A 93 -3.38 -13.57 -1.91
C LEU A 93 -4.13 -14.90 -1.75
N PHE A 94 -4.05 -15.53 -0.59
CA PHE A 94 -4.80 -16.75 -0.29
C PHE A 94 -6.31 -16.48 -0.36
N ASN A 95 -6.78 -15.42 0.31
CA ASN A 95 -8.20 -15.13 0.39
C ASN A 95 -8.80 -14.65 -0.94
N ILE A 96 -8.07 -13.87 -1.74
CA ILE A 96 -8.53 -13.47 -3.08
C ILE A 96 -8.63 -14.70 -4.00
N SER A 97 -7.65 -15.60 -3.95
CA SER A 97 -7.66 -16.85 -4.71
C SER A 97 -8.90 -17.69 -4.38
N LYS A 98 -9.15 -17.90 -3.09
CA LYS A 98 -10.33 -18.60 -2.59
C LYS A 98 -11.63 -17.92 -3.04
N ALA A 99 -11.73 -16.60 -2.87
CA ALA A 99 -12.93 -15.85 -3.23
C ALA A 99 -13.22 -15.88 -4.74
N LEU A 100 -12.18 -15.83 -5.58
CA LEU A 100 -12.31 -15.96 -7.04
C LEU A 100 -12.79 -17.37 -7.43
N ASN A 101 -12.28 -18.41 -6.78
CA ASN A 101 -12.71 -19.79 -7.00
C ASN A 101 -14.18 -20.01 -6.60
N GLU A 102 -14.61 -19.43 -5.48
CA GLU A 102 -15.99 -19.51 -4.98
C GLU A 102 -16.97 -18.57 -5.69
N GLY A 103 -16.50 -17.70 -6.61
CA GLY A 103 -17.32 -16.68 -7.26
C GLY A 103 -17.80 -15.56 -6.30
N ASN A 104 -17.15 -15.41 -5.14
CA ASN A 104 -17.45 -14.36 -4.17
C ASN A 104 -16.71 -13.06 -4.52
N PHE A 105 -17.22 -12.34 -5.52
CA PHE A 105 -16.56 -11.14 -6.04
C PHE A 105 -16.55 -9.97 -5.05
N VAL A 106 -17.50 -9.89 -4.11
CA VAL A 106 -17.46 -8.89 -3.04
C VAL A 106 -16.25 -9.13 -2.12
N ARG A 107 -16.00 -10.38 -1.73
CA ARG A 107 -14.80 -10.72 -0.96
C ARG A 107 -13.55 -10.52 -1.80
N ALA A 108 -13.53 -10.93 -3.06
CA ALA A 108 -12.37 -10.71 -3.93
C ALA A 108 -12.04 -9.22 -4.09
N SER A 109 -13.05 -8.34 -4.22
CA SER A 109 -12.86 -6.89 -4.25
C SER A 109 -12.27 -6.33 -2.96
N PHE A 110 -12.75 -6.82 -1.81
CA PHE A 110 -12.21 -6.44 -0.50
C PHE A 110 -10.73 -6.81 -0.38
N GLU A 111 -10.39 -8.06 -0.69
CA GLU A 111 -9.01 -8.55 -0.63
C GLU A 111 -8.10 -7.81 -1.62
N ALA A 112 -8.59 -7.55 -2.84
CA ALA A 112 -7.86 -6.82 -3.86
C ALA A 112 -7.52 -5.40 -3.43
N GLY A 113 -8.47 -4.65 -2.85
CA GLY A 113 -8.25 -3.29 -2.38
C GLY A 113 -7.26 -3.26 -1.21
N TRP A 114 -7.52 -4.07 -0.18
CA TRP A 114 -6.67 -4.10 1.01
C TRP A 114 -5.22 -4.54 0.72
N MET A 115 -5.03 -5.48 -0.21
CA MET A 115 -3.70 -5.85 -0.69
C MET A 115 -3.04 -4.72 -1.48
N ALA A 116 -3.78 -4.05 -2.37
CA ALA A 116 -3.25 -2.94 -3.15
C ALA A 116 -2.81 -1.77 -2.25
N HIS A 117 -3.57 -1.50 -1.20
CA HIS A 117 -3.21 -0.55 -0.16
C HIS A 117 -1.89 -0.91 0.51
N ALA A 118 -1.76 -2.13 1.01
CA ALA A 118 -0.55 -2.58 1.70
C ALA A 118 0.68 -2.59 0.80
N ILE A 119 0.56 -3.05 -0.46
CA ILE A 119 1.65 -2.99 -1.43
C ILE A 119 2.04 -1.53 -1.71
N THR A 120 1.06 -0.64 -1.86
CA THR A 120 1.32 0.79 -2.11
C THR A 120 2.06 1.45 -0.95
N ASP A 121 1.63 1.19 0.28
CA ASP A 121 2.29 1.72 1.49
C ASP A 121 3.71 1.16 1.63
N ALA A 122 3.89 -0.15 1.44
CA ALA A 122 5.18 -0.80 1.52
C ALA A 122 6.21 -0.24 0.52
N LEU A 123 5.73 0.26 -0.62
CA LEU A 123 6.53 0.89 -1.66
C LEU A 123 6.51 2.43 -1.60
N THR A 124 5.88 3.02 -0.58
CA THR A 124 5.88 4.48 -0.38
C THR A 124 7.15 4.90 0.36
N PRO A 125 8.00 5.77 -0.20
CA PRO A 125 9.30 6.10 0.40
C PRO A 125 9.22 6.67 1.82
N ALA A 126 8.19 7.47 2.11
CA ALA A 126 8.00 8.04 3.45
C ALA A 126 7.59 6.98 4.51
N HIS A 127 7.11 5.82 4.06
CA HIS A 127 6.72 4.67 4.89
C HIS A 127 7.88 3.70 5.11
N GLN A 128 8.97 3.85 4.37
CA GLN A 128 10.22 3.12 4.58
C GLN A 128 11.17 3.83 5.55
N PHE A 129 10.79 5.03 6.00
CA PHE A 129 11.56 5.84 6.92
C PHE A 129 11.22 5.48 8.37
N PRO A 130 12.21 5.42 9.30
CA PRO A 130 12.00 5.09 10.72
C PRO A 130 11.33 6.26 11.48
N MET A 131 10.10 6.58 11.08
CA MET A 131 9.34 7.70 11.62
C MET A 131 8.93 7.42 13.06
N THR A 132 8.55 6.18 13.36
CA THR A 132 8.19 5.75 14.72
C THR A 132 9.34 6.00 15.69
N ASP A 133 10.57 5.59 15.35
CA ASP A 133 11.74 5.79 16.21
C ASP A 133 12.03 7.25 16.45
N LYS A 134 11.96 8.09 15.40
CA LYS A 134 12.10 9.54 15.56
C LYS A 134 11.03 10.15 16.44
N ILE A 135 9.79 9.68 16.35
CA ILE A 135 8.73 10.21 17.22
C ILE A 135 8.94 9.74 18.66
N ILE A 136 9.41 8.51 18.88
CA ILE A 136 9.79 8.03 20.22
C ILE A 136 10.94 8.88 20.77
N GLU A 137 11.96 9.18 19.98
CA GLU A 137 13.09 10.03 20.35
C GLU A 137 12.62 11.43 20.80
N ILE A 138 11.75 12.08 20.01
CA ILE A 138 11.25 13.42 20.33
C ILE A 138 10.26 13.39 21.51
N SER A 139 9.36 12.41 21.55
CA SER A 139 8.24 12.40 22.51
C SER A 139 8.59 11.75 23.85
N GLY A 140 9.54 10.81 23.86
CA GLY A 140 9.82 9.90 24.96
C GLY A 140 8.73 8.84 25.20
N LYS A 141 7.79 8.66 24.26
CA LYS A 141 6.61 7.79 24.42
C LYS A 141 6.50 6.80 23.27
N LYS A 142 6.06 5.59 23.61
CA LYS A 142 5.76 4.56 22.61
C LYS A 142 4.46 4.87 21.86
N PRO A 143 4.24 4.31 20.66
CA PRO A 143 3.04 4.54 19.85
C PRO A 143 1.73 4.25 20.60
N GLU A 144 1.72 3.20 21.43
CA GLU A 144 0.53 2.75 22.18
C GLU A 144 0.09 3.78 23.23
N GLU A 145 1.01 4.62 23.71
CA GLU A 145 0.75 5.68 24.68
C GLU A 145 0.10 6.93 24.03
N ARG A 146 0.08 6.98 22.68
CA ARG A 146 -0.48 8.06 21.85
C ARG A 146 -1.86 7.67 21.30
N ASP A 147 -2.69 7.14 22.17
CA ASP A 147 -4.03 6.58 21.96
C ASP A 147 -5.15 7.57 21.56
N LYS A 148 -4.88 8.88 21.51
CA LYS A 148 -5.86 9.92 21.17
C LYS A 148 -5.40 10.75 19.99
N LEU A 149 -6.33 11.18 19.13
CA LEU A 149 -6.05 12.07 17.99
C LEU A 149 -5.22 13.30 18.38
N ILE A 150 -5.56 13.95 19.49
CA ILE A 150 -4.80 15.13 19.98
C ILE A 150 -3.36 14.76 20.36
N LYS A 151 -3.13 13.58 20.97
CA LYS A 151 -1.78 13.09 21.31
C LYS A 151 -0.99 12.65 20.07
N LYS A 152 -1.68 12.27 19.01
CA LYS A 152 -1.09 12.03 17.69
C LYS A 152 -0.74 13.35 16.99
N MET A 153 -1.53 14.40 17.14
CA MET A 153 -1.27 15.70 16.50
C MET A 153 -0.24 16.57 17.24
N PHE A 154 -0.18 16.51 18.56
CA PHE A 154 0.72 17.34 19.37
C PHE A 154 1.45 16.49 20.42
N LEU A 155 2.72 16.83 20.65
CA LEU A 155 3.54 16.19 21.67
C LEU A 155 3.39 16.90 23.02
N SER A 156 3.37 16.11 24.11
CA SER A 156 3.48 16.63 25.47
C SER A 156 4.94 16.93 25.83
N GLY A 157 5.15 17.86 26.76
CA GLY A 157 6.45 18.08 27.44
C GLY A 157 6.22 18.25 28.94
N GLU A 158 7.26 18.10 29.75
CA GLU A 158 7.20 18.29 31.21
C GLU A 158 6.93 19.75 31.58
N ASN A 159 7.39 20.68 30.73
CA ASN A 159 7.14 22.11 30.86
C ASN A 159 6.82 22.78 29.51
N TRP A 160 6.42 24.05 29.56
CA TRP A 160 5.97 24.78 28.36
C TRP A 160 7.09 24.99 27.33
N ARG A 161 8.35 25.16 27.76
CA ARG A 161 9.50 25.35 26.85
C ARG A 161 9.78 24.06 26.08
N GLU A 162 9.88 22.96 26.81
CA GLU A 162 10.08 21.63 26.23
C GLU A 162 8.94 21.26 25.28
N ARG A 163 7.68 21.54 25.65
CA ARG A 163 6.53 21.33 24.78
C ARG A 163 6.67 22.10 23.47
N ILE A 164 7.13 23.35 23.49
CA ILE A 164 7.36 24.13 22.26
C ILE A 164 8.45 23.50 21.40
N LEU A 165 9.60 23.13 22.00
CA LEU A 165 10.73 22.53 21.26
C LEU A 165 10.33 21.20 20.62
N LYS A 166 9.69 20.29 21.39
CA LYS A 166 9.20 19.00 20.88
C LYS A 166 8.20 19.17 19.72
N ASN A 167 7.28 20.13 19.83
CA ASN A 167 6.32 20.39 18.76
C ASN A 167 6.97 21.10 17.56
N TRP A 168 8.02 21.89 17.75
CA TRP A 168 8.80 22.44 16.64
C TRP A 168 9.49 21.34 15.83
N GLU A 169 10.11 20.37 16.50
CA GLU A 169 10.73 19.21 15.85
C GLU A 169 9.71 18.24 15.24
N TYR A 170 8.49 18.18 15.80
CA TYR A 170 7.44 17.30 15.31
C TYR A 170 6.64 17.88 14.14
N ILE A 171 6.11 19.10 14.27
CA ILE A 171 5.19 19.76 13.32
C ILE A 171 5.69 21.11 12.79
N GLY A 172 6.85 21.59 13.23
CA GLY A 172 7.44 22.82 12.69
C GLY A 172 7.96 22.65 11.26
N PRO A 173 8.59 23.70 10.69
CA PRO A 173 9.27 23.62 9.40
C PRO A 173 10.33 22.51 9.42
N LYS A 174 10.24 21.57 8.47
CA LYS A 174 11.06 20.33 8.41
C LYS A 174 10.88 19.38 9.62
N GLY A 175 9.82 19.56 10.40
CA GLY A 175 9.45 18.61 11.44
C GLY A 175 9.10 17.24 10.87
N VAL A 176 9.19 16.20 11.71
CA VAL A 176 9.01 14.80 11.30
C VAL A 176 7.64 14.54 10.67
N MET A 177 6.56 14.99 11.33
CA MET A 177 5.19 14.81 10.83
C MET A 177 4.91 15.71 9.63
N SER A 178 5.32 16.98 9.72
CA SER A 178 5.10 17.94 8.64
C SER A 178 5.78 17.50 7.34
N SER A 179 7.00 16.97 7.42
CA SER A 179 7.72 16.46 6.25
C SER A 179 7.01 15.25 5.63
N HIS A 180 6.54 14.31 6.45
CA HIS A 180 5.80 13.15 5.97
C HIS A 180 4.50 13.58 5.26
N MET A 181 3.69 14.42 5.89
CA MET A 181 2.43 14.91 5.32
C MET A 181 2.67 15.70 4.02
N LEU A 182 3.68 16.58 4.00
CA LEU A 182 3.99 17.39 2.81
C LEU A 182 4.59 16.55 1.66
N TYR A 183 5.25 15.44 1.97
CA TYR A 183 5.66 14.46 0.97
C TYR A 183 4.41 13.81 0.35
N GLU A 184 3.54 13.21 1.15
CA GLU A 184 2.32 12.55 0.65
C GLU A 184 1.41 13.51 -0.11
N MET A 185 1.21 14.73 0.39
CA MET A 185 0.46 15.78 -0.30
C MET A 185 1.11 16.18 -1.64
N GLY A 186 2.45 16.21 -1.69
CA GLY A 186 3.17 16.45 -2.94
C GLY A 186 2.91 15.37 -3.98
N VAL A 187 3.00 14.10 -3.58
CA VAL A 187 2.66 12.96 -4.44
C VAL A 187 1.21 13.08 -4.94
N ALA A 188 0.26 13.27 -4.02
CA ALA A 188 -1.16 13.41 -4.34
C ALA A 188 -1.42 14.57 -5.33
N THR A 189 -0.79 15.72 -5.11
CA THR A 189 -0.89 16.88 -6.00
C THR A 189 -0.38 16.58 -7.40
N MET A 190 0.77 15.88 -7.51
CA MET A 190 1.36 15.53 -8.81
C MET A 190 0.46 14.63 -9.65
N ILE A 191 -0.30 13.74 -9.03
CA ILE A 191 -1.12 12.74 -9.73
C ILE A 191 -2.57 13.15 -9.96
N THR A 192 -3.05 14.17 -9.25
CA THR A 192 -4.46 14.58 -9.31
C THR A 192 -4.88 14.87 -10.75
N SER A 193 -4.03 15.57 -11.50
CA SER A 193 -4.26 15.95 -12.91
C SER A 193 -3.83 14.91 -13.94
N ILE A 194 -3.23 13.79 -13.53
CA ILE A 194 -2.75 12.75 -14.44
C ILE A 194 -3.82 11.66 -14.61
N ALA A 195 -4.07 11.26 -15.85
CA ALA A 195 -4.91 10.10 -16.14
C ALA A 195 -4.20 8.80 -15.72
N ALA A 196 -4.92 7.82 -15.15
CA ALA A 196 -4.34 6.55 -14.72
C ALA A 196 -3.55 5.82 -15.84
N LYS A 197 -4.03 5.92 -17.09
CA LYS A 197 -3.33 5.39 -18.28
C LYS A 197 -1.94 5.99 -18.51
N LYS A 198 -1.63 7.16 -17.95
CA LYS A 198 -0.31 7.81 -18.08
C LYS A 198 0.69 7.40 -17.00
N ILE A 199 0.23 6.77 -15.93
CA ILE A 199 1.09 6.19 -14.90
C ILE A 199 1.20 4.67 -15.03
N MET A 200 0.45 4.02 -15.93
CA MET A 200 0.56 2.57 -16.10
C MET A 200 1.90 2.19 -16.74
N GLN A 201 2.49 1.10 -16.27
CA GLN A 201 3.67 0.48 -16.86
C GLN A 201 3.39 -1.01 -17.06
N THR A 202 3.60 -1.48 -18.30
CA THR A 202 3.49 -2.91 -18.62
C THR A 202 4.69 -3.65 -18.00
N PRO A 203 4.48 -4.74 -17.25
CA PRO A 203 5.57 -5.57 -16.76
C PRO A 203 6.36 -6.21 -17.89
N THR A 204 7.63 -6.53 -17.61
CA THR A 204 8.45 -7.32 -18.53
C THR A 204 7.95 -8.76 -18.58
N ASP A 205 8.31 -9.49 -19.65
CA ASP A 205 7.97 -10.91 -19.75
C ASP A 205 8.63 -11.73 -18.62
N GLU A 206 9.81 -11.31 -18.16
CA GLU A 206 10.50 -11.90 -17.01
C GLU A 206 9.71 -11.72 -15.71
N GLU A 207 9.21 -10.51 -15.43
CA GLU A 207 8.38 -10.25 -14.24
C GLU A 207 7.08 -11.07 -14.27
N ILE A 208 6.47 -11.23 -15.45
CA ILE A 208 5.29 -12.09 -15.62
C ILE A 208 5.66 -13.56 -15.38
N LEU A 209 6.78 -14.04 -15.91
CA LEU A 209 7.24 -15.42 -15.72
C LEU A 209 7.52 -15.74 -14.25
N ARG A 210 8.12 -14.81 -13.50
CA ARG A 210 8.32 -14.97 -12.04
C ARG A 210 7.01 -15.16 -11.30
N VAL A 211 6.00 -14.34 -11.60
CA VAL A 211 4.66 -14.54 -11.02
C VAL A 211 4.07 -15.89 -11.44
N LEU A 212 4.23 -16.30 -12.69
CA LEU A 212 3.76 -17.60 -13.15
C LEU A 212 4.40 -18.79 -12.43
N ASN A 213 5.64 -18.63 -11.95
CA ASN A 213 6.37 -19.63 -11.18
C ASN A 213 6.05 -19.59 -9.68
N GLY A 214 5.32 -18.58 -9.20
CA GLY A 214 5.00 -18.40 -7.78
C GLY A 214 5.94 -17.46 -7.03
N ASP A 215 6.89 -16.81 -7.72
CA ASP A 215 7.96 -16.00 -7.13
C ASP A 215 7.55 -14.53 -6.91
N PHE A 216 6.25 -14.26 -6.72
CA PHE A 216 5.74 -12.89 -6.53
C PHE A 216 6.29 -12.25 -5.26
N MET A 217 6.40 -13.00 -4.16
CA MET A 217 6.86 -12.46 -2.88
C MET A 217 8.32 -12.01 -2.92
N ASP A 218 9.18 -12.78 -3.60
CA ASP A 218 10.58 -12.40 -3.83
C ASP A 218 10.66 -11.13 -4.68
N LEU A 219 9.85 -11.06 -5.74
CA LEU A 219 9.77 -9.86 -6.59
C LEU A 219 9.28 -8.66 -5.78
N PHE A 220 8.32 -8.82 -4.89
CA PHE A 220 7.82 -7.74 -4.03
C PHE A 220 8.90 -7.25 -3.04
N GLU A 221 9.64 -8.16 -2.42
CA GLU A 221 10.76 -7.84 -1.53
C GLU A 221 11.87 -7.05 -2.26
N GLU A 222 12.24 -7.48 -3.47
CA GLU A 222 13.21 -6.75 -4.30
C GLU A 222 12.75 -5.33 -4.58
N LYS A 223 11.45 -5.11 -4.77
CA LYS A 223 10.90 -3.79 -5.06
C LYS A 223 10.83 -2.90 -3.83
N ILE A 224 10.57 -3.46 -2.65
CA ILE A 224 10.72 -2.75 -1.38
C ILE A 224 12.14 -2.18 -1.25
N LYS A 225 13.17 -3.02 -1.48
CA LYS A 225 14.58 -2.63 -1.43
C LYS A 225 14.94 -1.62 -2.51
N TRP A 226 14.46 -1.83 -3.74
CA TRP A 226 14.68 -0.91 -4.86
C TRP A 226 14.18 0.51 -4.56
N VAL A 227 13.00 0.66 -3.94
CA VAL A 227 12.47 1.97 -3.52
C VAL A 227 13.41 2.64 -2.51
N ALA A 228 13.90 1.88 -1.53
CA ALA A 228 14.81 2.38 -0.51
C ALA A 228 16.13 2.87 -1.12
N ASP A 229 16.68 2.11 -2.08
CA ASP A 229 17.92 2.46 -2.79
C ASP A 229 17.83 3.78 -3.56
N GLN A 230 16.63 4.19 -4.01
CA GLN A 230 16.43 5.45 -4.73
C GLN A 230 16.55 6.70 -3.84
N LYS A 231 16.44 6.51 -2.51
CA LYS A 231 16.54 7.58 -1.50
C LYS A 231 15.58 8.74 -1.75
N TYR A 232 14.38 8.45 -2.25
CA TYR A 232 13.40 9.47 -2.65
C TYR A 232 13.03 10.37 -1.47
N TYR A 233 12.78 9.78 -0.29
CA TYR A 233 12.36 10.53 0.88
C TYR A 233 13.52 11.30 1.53
N GLU A 234 14.74 10.76 1.56
CA GLU A 234 15.93 11.46 2.07
C GLU A 234 16.27 12.67 1.20
N ARG A 235 16.16 12.52 -0.13
CA ARG A 235 16.32 13.62 -1.08
C ARG A 235 15.27 14.71 -0.84
N TYR A 236 14.03 14.30 -0.55
CA TYR A 236 12.97 15.20 -0.14
C TYR A 236 13.28 15.90 1.19
N LEU A 237 13.67 15.18 2.24
CA LEU A 237 14.00 15.77 3.55
C LEU A 237 15.14 16.80 3.42
N LYS A 238 16.10 16.55 2.52
CA LYS A 238 17.24 17.44 2.29
C LYS A 238 16.88 18.70 1.51
N LYS A 239 16.12 18.58 0.42
CA LYS A 239 15.91 19.67 -0.57
C LYS A 239 14.45 20.07 -0.80
N GLY A 240 13.50 19.42 -0.14
CA GLY A 240 12.08 19.49 -0.48
C GLY A 240 11.78 18.88 -1.86
N TRP A 241 10.63 19.22 -2.40
CA TRP A 241 10.23 18.83 -3.75
C TRP A 241 11.05 19.57 -4.80
N THR A 242 11.99 18.86 -5.42
CA THR A 242 12.72 19.34 -6.60
C THR A 242 12.02 18.87 -7.88
N THR A 243 12.24 19.55 -9.00
CA THR A 243 11.72 19.16 -10.31
C THR A 243 12.16 17.76 -10.72
N ILE A 244 13.40 17.38 -10.39
CA ILE A 244 13.96 16.05 -10.66
C ILE A 244 13.20 15.00 -9.83
N LEU A 245 13.10 15.20 -8.52
CA LEU A 245 12.40 14.26 -7.63
C LEU A 245 10.92 14.10 -8.01
N ALA A 246 10.25 15.20 -8.35
CA ALA A 246 8.86 15.18 -8.82
C ALA A 246 8.70 14.36 -10.11
N ARG A 247 9.66 14.49 -11.04
CA ARG A 247 9.66 13.75 -12.31
C ARG A 247 9.88 12.26 -12.08
N GLU A 248 10.90 11.87 -11.34
CA GLU A 248 11.18 10.46 -11.03
C GLU A 248 10.00 9.82 -10.28
N THR A 249 9.43 10.53 -9.29
CA THR A 249 8.23 10.08 -8.57
C THR A 249 7.08 9.77 -9.54
N LYS A 250 6.84 10.67 -10.51
CA LYS A 250 5.74 10.56 -11.47
C LYS A 250 5.94 9.50 -12.54
N TYR A 251 7.16 9.34 -13.03
CA TYR A 251 7.45 8.57 -14.24
C TYR A 251 8.21 7.27 -13.98
N GLU A 252 8.71 7.06 -12.76
CA GLU A 252 9.43 5.85 -12.36
C GLU A 252 8.75 5.19 -11.16
N LEU A 253 8.66 5.88 -10.02
CA LEU A 253 8.13 5.29 -8.78
C LEU A 253 6.65 4.88 -8.90
N LEU A 254 5.76 5.81 -9.25
CA LEU A 254 4.32 5.52 -9.29
C LEU A 254 3.94 4.46 -10.34
N PRO A 255 4.53 4.47 -11.55
CA PRO A 255 4.34 3.38 -12.49
C PRO A 255 4.80 2.03 -11.95
N GLU A 256 5.96 1.99 -11.28
CA GLU A 256 6.47 0.77 -10.67
C GLU A 256 5.51 0.24 -9.60
N ILE A 257 5.01 1.09 -8.69
CA ILE A 257 4.04 0.70 -7.67
C ILE A 257 2.77 0.12 -8.32
N SER A 258 2.22 0.80 -9.32
CA SER A 258 1.02 0.32 -10.02
C SER A 258 1.23 -1.03 -10.71
N LYS A 259 2.45 -1.28 -11.22
CA LYS A 259 2.83 -2.55 -11.82
C LYS A 259 2.89 -3.66 -10.77
N ILE A 260 3.48 -3.42 -9.60
CA ILE A 260 3.57 -4.42 -8.53
C ILE A 260 2.19 -4.78 -7.97
N VAL A 261 1.29 -3.79 -7.80
CA VAL A 261 -0.12 -4.05 -7.44
C VAL A 261 -0.79 -4.95 -8.49
N ALA A 262 -0.58 -4.68 -9.79
CA ALA A 262 -1.14 -5.49 -10.85
C ALA A 262 -0.60 -6.93 -10.87
N LEU A 263 0.70 -7.10 -10.60
CA LEU A 263 1.35 -8.41 -10.48
C LEU A 263 0.83 -9.18 -9.26
N GLY A 264 0.57 -8.51 -8.14
CA GLY A 264 -0.06 -9.13 -6.96
C GLY A 264 -1.48 -9.61 -7.24
N TRP A 265 -2.29 -8.80 -7.93
CA TRP A 265 -3.61 -9.26 -8.39
C TRP A 265 -3.52 -10.43 -9.38
N PHE A 266 -2.53 -10.40 -10.28
CA PHE A 266 -2.30 -11.49 -11.22
C PHE A 266 -1.89 -12.79 -10.52
N GLU A 267 -1.08 -12.70 -9.47
CA GLU A 267 -0.73 -13.85 -8.62
C GLU A 267 -1.98 -14.47 -7.97
N GLY A 268 -2.88 -13.63 -7.43
CA GLY A 268 -4.17 -14.08 -6.90
C GLY A 268 -5.03 -14.84 -7.94
N ILE A 269 -5.06 -14.34 -9.18
CA ILE A 269 -5.72 -15.02 -10.31
C ILE A 269 -5.03 -16.34 -10.65
N ARG A 270 -3.70 -16.36 -10.69
CA ARG A 270 -2.91 -17.55 -10.98
C ARG A 270 -3.24 -18.66 -9.97
N ARG A 271 -3.17 -18.36 -8.68
CA ARG A 271 -3.49 -19.32 -7.60
C ARG A 271 -4.93 -19.84 -7.68
N ALA A 272 -5.88 -18.99 -8.05
CA ALA A 272 -7.26 -19.41 -8.27
C ALA A 272 -7.42 -20.37 -9.46
N PHE A 273 -6.57 -20.23 -10.50
CA PHE A 273 -6.59 -21.08 -11.69
C PHE A 273 -5.99 -22.46 -11.45
N TYR A 274 -4.91 -22.53 -10.67
CA TYR A 274 -4.19 -23.78 -10.42
C TYR A 274 -4.67 -24.52 -9.17
N SER A 275 -5.54 -23.91 -8.36
CA SER A 275 -6.05 -24.44 -7.10
C SER A 275 -4.95 -25.03 -6.21
N ASP A 276 -4.09 -24.16 -5.68
CA ASP A 276 -3.23 -24.42 -4.51
C ASP A 276 -4.04 -24.70 -3.23
N PHE A 277 -5.37 -24.76 -3.30
CA PHE A 277 -6.26 -24.94 -2.17
C PHE A 277 -6.11 -26.31 -1.50
N GLU A 278 -5.66 -27.34 -2.22
CA GLU A 278 -5.35 -28.65 -1.65
C GLU A 278 -3.88 -28.73 -1.16
N ILE A 279 -2.93 -28.12 -1.88
CA ILE A 279 -1.50 -28.13 -1.50
C ILE A 279 -1.26 -27.28 -0.22
N SER A 280 -1.79 -26.06 -0.17
CA SER A 280 -1.67 -25.18 1.02
C SER A 280 -2.38 -25.71 2.28
N LYS A 281 -3.39 -26.57 2.10
CA LYS A 281 -4.12 -27.23 3.21
C LYS A 281 -3.35 -28.43 3.76
N ILE A 282 -2.53 -29.08 2.93
CA ILE A 282 -1.61 -30.15 3.31
C ILE A 282 -0.42 -29.54 4.05
N GLU A 283 0.22 -28.50 3.51
CA GLU A 283 1.39 -27.85 4.13
C GLU A 283 1.08 -27.18 5.48
N ASN A 284 -0.13 -26.63 5.69
CA ASN A 284 -0.55 -26.09 6.99
C ASN A 284 -0.94 -27.17 8.01
N LYS A 285 -1.23 -28.41 7.59
CA LYS A 285 -1.47 -29.54 8.50
C LYS A 285 -0.16 -30.15 9.01
N GLU A 286 0.93 -30.03 8.27
CA GLU A 286 2.24 -30.56 8.65
C GLU A 286 3.05 -29.61 9.56
N LYS A 287 2.57 -28.36 9.75
CA LYS A 287 3.18 -27.36 10.64
C LYS A 287 2.48 -27.21 12.02
N LYS A 288 1.55 -28.11 12.37
CA LYS A 288 0.93 -28.24 13.69
C LYS A 288 1.37 -29.53 14.37
#